data_AF-A0A101JCN4-F1
#
_entry.id   AF-A0A101JCN4-F1
#
_cell.length_a   1.000
_cell.length_b   1.000
_cell.length_c   1.000
_cell.angle_alpha   90.00
_cell.angle_beta   90.00
_cell.angle_gamma   90.00
#
_symmetry.space_group_name_H-M   'P 1'
#
loop_
_entity.id
_entity.type
_entity.pdbx_description
1 polymer ?
#
loop_
_entity_poly.entity_id
_entity_poly.type
_entity_poly.pdbx_seq_one_letter_code
_entity_poly.pdbx_strand_id
1 'polypeptide(L)'
;MDREPVGDGYLVIQVYGVDFRTHRVLVNGEDLPQFDIASQQPGRPVWETWLDPIEEGILRRGRNTIRIMHGSTPQPDNFIVGNVVVHWREEADGSGGDGYDRYRNRDDHGDY
;
A
#
# COMPACT_ATOMS: atom_id res chain seq x y z
N MET A 1 13.79 -8.46 14.40
CA MET A 1 12.62 -7.84 15.06
C MET A 1 11.74 -7.30 13.95
N ASP A 2 11.17 -8.20 13.14
CA ASP A 2 10.69 -7.86 11.78
C ASP A 2 9.16 -8.05 11.66
N ARG A 3 8.44 -7.71 12.73
CA ARG A 3 7.01 -8.05 12.86
C ARG A 3 6.13 -6.94 13.44
N GLU A 4 6.70 -5.80 13.80
CA GLU A 4 5.88 -4.66 14.19
C GLU A 4 5.29 -4.04 12.93
N PRO A 5 3.96 -3.86 12.87
CA PRO A 5 3.32 -3.12 11.80
C PRO A 5 3.93 -1.73 11.64
N VAL A 6 4.05 -1.29 10.39
CA VAL A 6 4.37 0.11 10.07
C VAL A 6 3.10 0.83 9.62
N GLY A 7 3.21 2.14 9.43
CA GLY A 7 2.10 2.96 8.96
C GLY A 7 1.61 2.56 7.57
N ASP A 8 0.60 3.29 7.12
CA ASP A 8 -0.02 3.10 5.81
C ASP A 8 0.96 3.26 4.63
N GLY A 9 0.52 2.75 3.49
CA GLY A 9 1.23 2.88 2.23
C GLY A 9 0.30 2.78 1.04
N TYR A 10 0.90 2.73 -0.14
CA TYR A 10 0.22 2.41 -1.38
C TYR A 10 1.21 1.84 -2.39
N LEU A 11 0.68 1.02 -3.28
CA LEU A 11 1.38 0.50 -4.44
C LEU A 11 0.92 1.24 -5.68
N VAL A 12 1.85 1.60 -6.55
CA VAL A 12 1.59 2.08 -7.90
C VAL A 12 2.09 1.02 -8.87
N ILE A 13 1.21 0.49 -9.70
CA ILE A 13 1.54 -0.54 -10.68
C ILE A 13 1.16 -0.10 -12.08
N GLN A 14 2.09 -0.27 -13.01
CA GLN A 14 1.84 -0.07 -14.43
C GLN A 14 1.67 -1.40 -15.12
N VAL A 15 0.57 -1.56 -15.84
CA VAL A 15 0.22 -2.79 -16.56
C VAL A 15 -0.23 -2.53 -17.98
N TYR A 16 -0.11 -3.55 -18.84
CA TYR A 16 -0.56 -3.51 -20.22
C TYR A 16 -1.48 -4.67 -20.56
N GLY A 17 -2.56 -4.37 -21.28
CA GLY A 17 -3.39 -5.36 -21.95
C GLY A 17 -4.12 -6.31 -21.02
N VAL A 18 -4.60 -5.82 -19.88
CA VAL A 18 -5.32 -6.63 -18.89
C VAL A 18 -6.73 -6.88 -19.38
N ASP A 19 -7.07 -8.12 -19.71
CA ASP A 19 -8.42 -8.45 -20.19
C ASP A 19 -9.35 -8.90 -19.04
N PHE A 20 -8.80 -9.42 -17.93
CA PHE A 20 -9.58 -9.97 -16.81
C PHE A 20 -9.25 -9.35 -15.45
N ARG A 21 -10.27 -9.20 -14.58
CA ARG A 21 -10.14 -8.64 -13.20
C ARG A 21 -9.70 -9.69 -12.16
N THR A 22 -9.06 -10.76 -12.61
CA THR A 22 -8.73 -11.93 -11.78
C THR A 22 -7.31 -11.89 -11.21
N HIS A 23 -6.49 -10.94 -11.64
CA HIS A 23 -5.16 -10.71 -11.09
C HIS A 23 -5.27 -10.17 -9.65
N ARG A 24 -4.25 -10.45 -8.84
CA ARG A 24 -4.19 -10.07 -7.43
C ARG A 24 -2.81 -9.55 -7.06
N VAL A 25 -2.77 -8.58 -6.16
CA VAL A 25 -1.54 -8.15 -5.51
C VAL A 25 -1.57 -8.63 -4.06
N LEU A 26 -0.56 -9.41 -3.67
CA LEU A 26 -0.39 -9.86 -2.29
C LEU A 26 0.79 -9.15 -1.65
N VAL A 27 0.57 -8.65 -0.43
CA VAL A 27 1.61 -8.06 0.42
C VAL A 27 1.76 -8.95 1.64
N ASN A 28 2.97 -9.43 1.91
CA ASN A 28 3.28 -10.38 2.99
C ASN A 28 2.42 -11.67 2.99
N GLY A 29 1.78 -12.00 1.86
CA GLY A 29 0.91 -13.15 1.70
C GLY A 29 -0.58 -12.84 1.90
N GLU A 30 -0.92 -11.61 2.27
CA GLU A 30 -2.29 -11.11 2.39
C GLU A 30 -2.70 -10.43 1.09
N ASP A 31 -3.92 -10.72 0.63
CA ASP A 31 -4.51 -10.10 -0.57
C ASP A 31 -4.86 -8.64 -0.25
N LEU A 32 -4.52 -7.70 -1.14
CA LEU A 32 -4.95 -6.32 -0.96
C LEU A 32 -6.46 -6.26 -1.25
N PRO A 33 -7.30 -5.91 -0.26
CA PRO A 33 -8.74 -6.14 -0.33
C PRO A 33 -9.49 -5.18 -1.26
N GLN A 34 -8.79 -4.34 -2.03
CA GLN A 34 -9.37 -3.40 -2.98
C GLN A 34 -8.99 -3.74 -4.42
N PHE A 35 -9.65 -3.04 -5.33
CA PHE A 35 -9.68 -3.38 -6.74
C PHE A 35 -8.29 -3.19 -7.38
N ASP A 36 -7.48 -4.26 -7.43
CA ASP A 36 -6.05 -4.16 -7.78
C ASP A 36 -5.81 -3.55 -9.18
N ILE A 37 -6.48 -4.11 -10.20
CA ILE A 37 -6.22 -3.84 -11.62
C ILE A 37 -7.51 -4.06 -12.43
N ALA A 38 -8.01 -3.02 -13.12
CA ALA A 38 -9.19 -3.21 -13.97
C ALA A 38 -8.87 -3.98 -15.25
N SER A 39 -9.88 -4.74 -15.70
CA SER A 39 -9.96 -5.16 -17.09
C SER A 39 -10.12 -3.94 -18.00
N GLN A 40 -9.32 -3.89 -19.04
CA GLN A 40 -9.35 -2.94 -20.13
C GLN A 40 -10.45 -3.31 -21.14
N GLN A 41 -10.67 -2.45 -22.13
CA GLN A 41 -11.55 -2.80 -23.25
C GLN A 41 -10.94 -3.95 -24.05
N PRO A 42 -11.66 -5.07 -24.23
CA PRO A 42 -11.16 -6.21 -24.99
C PRO A 42 -10.72 -5.81 -26.40
N GLY A 43 -9.54 -6.26 -26.81
CA GLY A 43 -9.01 -6.03 -28.16
C GLY A 43 -8.37 -4.66 -28.38
N ARG A 44 -8.19 -3.85 -27.33
CA ARG A 44 -7.41 -2.60 -27.38
C ARG A 44 -6.42 -2.52 -26.21
N PRO A 45 -5.30 -3.27 -26.28
CA PRO A 45 -4.36 -3.33 -25.19
C PRO A 45 -3.61 -1.99 -25.06
N VAL A 46 -3.66 -1.41 -23.86
CA VAL A 46 -3.06 -0.10 -23.54
C VAL A 46 -2.28 -0.18 -22.23
N TRP A 47 -1.31 0.72 -22.05
CA TRP A 47 -0.65 0.91 -20.77
C TRP A 47 -1.53 1.73 -19.85
N GLU A 48 -1.73 1.24 -18.63
CA GLU A 48 -2.45 1.95 -17.57
C GLU A 48 -1.67 1.88 -16.26
N THR A 49 -1.90 2.87 -15.40
CA THR A 49 -1.30 2.95 -14.08
C THR A 49 -2.40 2.89 -13.04
N TRP A 50 -2.28 1.94 -12.12
CA TRP A 50 -3.18 1.73 -11.00
C TRP A 50 -2.48 2.10 -9.70
N LEU A 51 -3.25 2.61 -8.75
CA LEU A 51 -2.82 2.85 -7.38
C LEU A 51 -3.72 2.03 -6.46
N ASP A 52 -3.11 1.24 -5.59
CA ASP A 52 -3.82 0.42 -4.61
C ASP A 52 -3.34 0.76 -3.18
N PRO A 53 -4.22 1.22 -2.28
CA PRO A 53 -3.86 1.49 -0.90
C PRO A 53 -3.39 0.23 -0.16
N ILE A 54 -2.37 0.39 0.68
CA ILE A 54 -1.93 -0.63 1.63
C ILE A 54 -2.28 -0.12 3.03
N GLU A 55 -3.29 -0.73 3.64
CA GLU A 55 -3.78 -0.36 4.95
C GLU A 55 -2.71 -0.59 6.05
N GLU A 56 -2.82 0.19 7.13
CA GLU A 56 -2.01 0.00 8.33
C GLU A 56 -2.16 -1.45 8.84
N GLY A 57 -1.06 -2.07 9.28
CA GLY A 57 -1.08 -3.47 9.73
C GLY A 57 -0.52 -4.47 8.72
N ILE A 58 -0.62 -4.18 7.41
CA ILE A 58 -0.21 -5.11 6.34
C ILE A 58 1.32 -5.09 6.14
N LEU A 59 1.92 -3.91 6.14
CA LEU A 59 3.36 -3.74 6.10
C LEU A 59 3.96 -3.92 7.48
N ARG A 60 5.19 -4.44 7.55
CA ARG A 60 5.94 -4.64 8.78
C ARG A 60 7.33 -4.05 8.70
N ARG A 61 7.93 -3.70 9.84
CA ARG A 61 9.32 -3.24 9.90
C ARG A 61 10.25 -4.30 9.31
N GLY A 62 11.21 -3.86 8.51
CA GLY A 62 12.19 -4.75 7.86
C GLY A 62 11.64 -5.37 6.58
N ARG A 63 11.64 -6.70 6.48
CA ARG A 63 11.38 -7.38 5.20
C ARG A 63 9.88 -7.53 4.90
N ASN A 64 9.45 -6.83 3.85
CA ASN A 64 8.17 -7.05 3.18
C ASN A 64 8.34 -7.84 1.87
N THR A 65 7.29 -8.52 1.44
CA THR A 65 7.25 -9.21 0.14
C THR A 65 6.02 -8.81 -0.64
N ILE A 66 6.19 -8.54 -1.93
CA ILE A 66 5.09 -8.31 -2.87
C ILE A 66 5.06 -9.45 -3.87
N ARG A 67 3.86 -9.92 -4.16
CA ARG A 67 3.61 -10.93 -5.18
C ARG A 67 2.46 -10.48 -6.06
N ILE A 68 2.72 -10.41 -7.36
CA ILE A 68 1.68 -10.16 -8.37
C ILE A 68 1.31 -11.52 -8.94
N MET A 69 0.03 -11.87 -8.80
CA MET A 69 -0.49 -13.16 -9.26
C MET A 69 -1.20 -12.99 -10.59
N HIS A 70 -0.78 -13.76 -11.59
CA HIS A 70 -1.58 -13.93 -12.79
C HIS A 70 -2.83 -14.74 -12.42
N GLY A 71 -4.01 -14.13 -12.58
CA GLY A 71 -5.28 -14.77 -12.27
C GLY A 71 -5.58 -15.95 -13.19
N SER A 72 -6.48 -16.83 -12.77
CA SER A 72 -7.04 -17.85 -13.67
C SER A 72 -8.05 -17.21 -14.60
N THR A 73 -7.81 -17.32 -15.91
CA THR A 73 -8.64 -16.72 -16.95
C THR A 73 -9.21 -17.79 -17.88
N PRO A 74 -10.38 -17.58 -18.51
CA PRO A 74 -10.97 -18.53 -19.45
C PRO A 74 -10.24 -18.59 -20.80
N GLN A 75 -9.41 -17.59 -21.10
CA GLN A 75 -8.61 -17.47 -22.33
C GLN A 75 -7.28 -16.78 -22.00
N PRO A 76 -6.27 -16.82 -22.90
CA PRO A 76 -5.01 -16.11 -22.69
C PRO A 76 -5.25 -14.63 -22.40
N ASP A 77 -4.59 -14.12 -21.36
CA ASP A 77 -4.55 -12.70 -21.01
C ASP A 77 -3.15 -12.18 -21.34
N ASN A 78 -3.04 -10.96 -21.89
CA ASN A 78 -1.74 -10.40 -22.23
C ASN A 78 -0.95 -9.98 -20.97
N PHE A 79 -1.67 -9.58 -19.91
CA PHE A 79 -1.18 -9.11 -18.61
C PHE A 79 0.35 -8.95 -18.48
N ILE A 80 0.86 -7.78 -18.85
CA ILE A 80 2.27 -7.43 -18.71
C ILE A 80 2.42 -6.43 -17.57
N VAL A 81 3.36 -6.68 -16.66
CA VAL A 81 3.75 -5.72 -15.60
C VAL A 81 4.97 -4.95 -16.06
N GLY A 82 4.85 -3.62 -16.11
CA GLY A 82 5.95 -2.73 -16.47
C GLY A 82 6.73 -2.25 -15.25
N ASN A 83 6.02 -1.62 -14.31
CA ASN A 83 6.60 -1.03 -13.11
C ASN A 83 5.77 -1.37 -11.88
N VAL A 84 6.45 -1.55 -10.76
CA VAL A 84 5.85 -1.71 -9.44
C VAL A 84 6.62 -0.81 -8.48
N VAL A 85 5.94 0.19 -7.95
CA VAL A 85 6.50 1.15 -7.00
C VAL A 85 5.68 1.08 -5.73
N VAL A 86 6.34 1.12 -4.58
CA VAL A 86 5.69 1.08 -3.28
C VAL A 86 6.12 2.31 -2.52
N HIS A 87 5.15 3.05 -2.02
CA HIS A 87 5.37 4.15 -1.11
C HIS A 87 4.80 3.75 0.24
N TRP A 88 5.60 3.86 1.29
CA TRP A 88 5.13 3.67 2.66
C TRP A 88 5.86 4.62 3.59
N ARG A 89 5.27 4.84 4.76
CA ARG A 89 5.92 5.54 5.86
C ARG A 89 6.04 4.58 7.03
N GLU A 90 7.23 4.50 7.60
CA GLU A 90 7.34 4.01 8.97
C GLU A 90 6.88 5.18 9.84
N GLU A 91 5.91 4.95 10.75
CA GLU A 91 5.72 5.90 11.84
C GLU A 91 7.10 6.10 12.46
N ALA A 92 7.56 7.34 12.56
CA ALA A 92 8.88 7.60 13.12
C ALA A 92 8.93 6.90 14.49
N ASP A 93 9.85 5.96 14.66
CA ASP A 93 10.12 5.26 15.91
C ASP A 93 10.26 6.30 17.05
N GLY A 94 9.15 6.68 17.70
CA GLY A 94 9.16 7.88 18.54
C GLY A 94 7.91 8.76 18.59
N SER A 95 6.72 8.32 18.15
CA SER A 95 5.47 8.87 18.70
C SER A 95 5.28 8.42 20.18
N GLY A 96 6.29 8.71 21.01
CA GLY A 96 6.10 8.99 22.42
C GLY A 96 5.24 10.25 22.52
N GLY A 97 3.93 10.08 22.30
CA GLY A 97 2.90 11.07 22.55
C GLY A 97 2.76 11.30 24.05
N ASP A 98 3.78 11.88 24.68
CA ASP A 98 3.78 12.40 26.05
C ASP A 98 4.64 13.67 26.18
N GLY A 99 4.86 14.38 25.07
CA GLY A 99 5.84 15.50 25.01
C GLY A 99 5.29 16.88 24.62
N TYR A 100 4.10 16.99 24.04
CA TYR A 100 3.66 18.26 23.43
C TYR A 100 2.63 19.08 24.21
N ASP A 101 2.13 18.59 25.36
CA ASP A 101 1.06 19.28 26.14
C ASP A 101 1.45 19.72 27.56
N ARG A 102 2.74 19.80 27.92
CA ARG A 102 3.15 20.22 29.29
C ARG A 102 3.81 21.59 29.43
N TYR A 103 3.88 22.39 28.35
CA TYR A 103 4.49 23.73 28.38
C TYR A 103 3.54 24.88 27.99
N ARG A 104 2.24 24.74 28.25
CA ARG A 104 1.27 25.83 28.22
C ARG A 104 0.26 25.69 29.37
N ASN A 105 0.70 25.98 30.60
CA ASN A 105 -0.13 26.51 31.70
C ASN A 105 0.65 26.53 33.03
N ARG A 106 1.81 27.17 33.02
CA ARG A 106 2.45 27.69 34.26
C ARG A 106 3.01 29.07 33.99
N ASP A 107 2.14 29.94 33.49
CA ASP A 107 2.25 31.38 33.70
C ASP A 107 1.20 31.67 34.79
N ASP A 108 1.62 31.62 36.04
CA ASP A 108 1.89 32.82 36.84
C ASP A 108 0.60 33.53 37.25
N HIS A 109 -0.05 32.97 38.26
CA HIS A 109 -0.80 33.76 39.23
C HIS A 109 -0.08 33.64 40.56
N GLY A 110 1.03 34.37 40.66
CA GLY A 110 1.59 34.76 41.94
C GLY A 110 0.57 35.50 42.79
N ASP A 111 0.52 35.11 44.06
CA ASP A 111 -0.13 35.83 45.13
C ASP A 111 0.40 37.28 45.21
N TYR A 112 -0.50 38.26 45.10
CA TYR A 112 -0.45 39.56 45.79
C TYR A 112 -1.86 40.13 45.94
#